data_AF-A0A427AJD5-F1
#
_entry.id   AF-A0A427AJD5-F1
#
_cell.length_a   1.000
_cell.length_b   1.000
_cell.length_c   1.000
_cell.angle_alpha   90.00
_cell.angle_beta   90.00
_cell.angle_gamma   90.00
#
_symmetry.space_group_name_H-M   'P 1'
#
loop_
_entity.id
_entity.type
_entity.pdbx_description
1 polymer ?
#
loop_
_entity_poly.entity_id
_entity_poly.type
_entity_poly.pdbx_seq_one_letter_code
_entity_poly.pdbx_strand_id
1 'polypeptide(L)'
;MPVSRGAKQRSSDTGLSKPDPFDSDSEPEMNPKHGRSSSGTATAARNRYKNDFRDDGGLENQSVQELENYAAHKAEETTQKVNDCLKIAEVIREDASNTLVMLHQQGEQITRTHETAVSIDQDLSRVEKTKQDDTLSDLSDVLGQLKGMAVDMGTEMDRLDINLFF
;
A
#
# COMPACT_ATOMS: atom_id res chain seq x y z
N MET A 1 -26.29 0.75 49.59
CA MET A 1 -26.95 -0.51 49.17
C MET A 1 -28.45 -0.33 49.33
N PRO A 2 -29.22 -0.66 48.29
CA PRO A 2 -29.94 -1.94 48.31
C PRO A 2 -29.74 -2.75 47.02
N VAL A 3 -29.92 -4.06 47.17
CA VAL A 3 -29.70 -5.11 46.17
C VAL A 3 -31.07 -5.58 45.68
N SER A 4 -31.29 -5.63 44.38
CA SER A 4 -32.44 -6.32 43.78
C SER A 4 -31.94 -7.32 42.75
N ARG A 5 -32.17 -8.61 43.03
CA ARG A 5 -31.92 -9.75 42.13
C ARG A 5 -33.10 -9.91 41.18
N GLY A 6 -32.82 -10.11 39.89
CA GLY A 6 -33.77 -10.55 38.87
C GLY A 6 -33.08 -11.49 37.88
N ALA A 7 -33.72 -12.62 37.57
CA ALA A 7 -33.14 -13.78 36.92
C ALA A 7 -33.14 -13.73 35.37
N LYS A 8 -32.02 -14.18 34.80
CA LYS A 8 -31.87 -15.05 33.61
C LYS A 8 -32.95 -15.01 32.51
N GLN A 9 -32.62 -14.39 31.37
CA GLN A 9 -33.16 -14.80 30.06
C GLN A 9 -32.04 -14.92 29.03
N ARG A 10 -32.03 -16.07 28.35
CA ARG A 10 -31.23 -16.38 27.16
C ARG A 10 -31.63 -15.44 26.02
N SER A 11 -30.67 -14.91 25.28
CA SER A 11 -30.86 -14.63 23.86
C SER A 11 -29.52 -14.75 23.17
N SER A 12 -29.41 -15.76 22.32
CA SER A 12 -28.34 -15.97 21.36
C SER A 12 -28.57 -15.03 20.19
N ASP A 13 -27.69 -14.04 20.02
CA ASP A 13 -27.57 -13.33 18.74
C ASP A 13 -26.10 -12.99 18.45
N THR A 14 -25.51 -13.85 17.63
CA THR A 14 -24.65 -13.55 16.47
C THR A 14 -23.76 -12.30 16.56
N GLY A 15 -22.73 -12.36 17.41
CA GLY A 15 -21.54 -11.53 17.27
C GLY A 15 -20.72 -12.01 16.08
N LEU A 16 -20.84 -11.32 14.95
CA LEU A 16 -19.94 -11.43 13.80
C LEU A 16 -18.54 -10.95 14.21
N SER A 17 -17.74 -11.87 14.78
CA SER A 17 -16.31 -11.67 14.96
C SER A 17 -15.64 -11.68 13.59
N LYS A 18 -15.35 -10.49 13.06
CA LYS A 18 -14.42 -10.33 11.95
C LYS A 18 -13.05 -10.86 12.42
N PRO A 19 -12.44 -11.85 11.78
CA PRO A 19 -11.11 -12.31 12.19
C PRO A 19 -10.10 -11.21 11.86
N ASP A 20 -9.30 -10.83 12.86
CA ASP A 20 -8.22 -9.87 12.72
C ASP A 20 -7.12 -10.44 11.79
N PRO A 21 -6.63 -9.65 10.81
CA PRO A 21 -5.70 -10.13 9.79
C PRO A 21 -4.26 -10.34 10.30
N PHE A 22 -4.03 -10.22 11.61
CA PHE A 22 -2.71 -10.34 12.24
C PHE A 22 -2.60 -11.52 13.23
N ASP A 23 -3.65 -12.33 13.40
CA ASP A 23 -3.64 -13.47 14.32
C ASP A 23 -3.61 -14.80 13.56
N SER A 24 -2.56 -14.97 12.73
CA SER A 24 -2.34 -16.17 11.94
C SER A 24 -1.16 -16.98 12.48
N ASP A 25 -1.20 -17.31 13.78
CA ASP A 25 -0.25 -18.25 14.42
C ASP A 25 -0.91 -19.61 14.69
N SER A 26 -1.77 -20.04 13.76
CA SER A 26 -2.26 -21.41 13.71
C SER A 26 -1.36 -22.24 12.80
N GLU A 27 -0.31 -22.80 13.39
CA GLU A 27 0.52 -23.86 12.82
C GLU A 27 -0.37 -24.92 12.13
N PRO A 28 -0.14 -25.24 10.85
CA PRO A 28 -0.82 -26.36 10.23
C PRO A 28 -0.27 -27.66 10.84
N GLU A 29 -1.04 -28.30 11.73
CA GLU A 29 -0.82 -29.71 12.10
C GLU A 29 -0.93 -30.58 10.83
N MET A 30 0.18 -30.71 10.10
CA MET A 30 0.37 -31.78 9.14
C MET A 30 0.42 -33.08 9.93
N ASN A 31 -0.68 -33.82 9.93
CA ASN A 31 -0.68 -35.23 10.27
C ASN A 31 -0.48 -36.03 8.97
N PRO A 32 0.75 -36.45 8.60
CA PRO A 32 0.93 -37.29 7.44
C PRO A 32 0.51 -38.71 7.84
N LYS A 33 -0.75 -39.05 7.57
CA LYS A 33 -1.14 -40.45 7.41
C LYS A 33 -0.41 -40.99 6.18
N HIS A 34 0.81 -41.50 6.41
CA HIS A 34 1.57 -42.24 5.42
C HIS A 34 0.82 -43.53 5.07
N GLY A 35 -0.11 -43.44 4.12
CA GLY A 35 -0.51 -44.57 3.32
C GLY A 35 0.72 -45.09 2.58
N ARG A 36 1.26 -46.21 3.07
CA ARG A 36 2.32 -46.95 2.38
C ARG A 36 1.72 -47.56 1.11
N SER A 37 1.71 -46.80 0.03
CA SER A 37 1.55 -47.36 -1.31
C SER A 37 2.86 -48.03 -1.69
N SER A 38 2.82 -49.34 -1.85
CA SER A 38 3.93 -50.19 -2.27
C SER A 38 4.39 -49.81 -3.68
N SER A 39 5.34 -48.88 -3.76
CA SER A 39 6.18 -48.62 -4.93
C SER A 39 7.64 -48.98 -4.60
N GLY A 40 7.85 -50.16 -4.03
CA GLY A 40 9.17 -50.61 -3.56
C GLY A 40 10.18 -50.86 -4.68
N THR A 41 9.74 -51.01 -5.93
CA THR A 41 10.61 -51.37 -7.07
C THR A 41 11.13 -50.15 -7.83
N ALA A 42 10.29 -49.14 -8.08
CA ALA A 42 10.71 -47.93 -8.81
C ALA A 42 11.58 -46.99 -7.97
N THR A 43 11.32 -46.88 -6.66
CA THR A 43 12.12 -46.05 -5.74
C THR A 43 13.49 -46.65 -5.46
N ALA A 44 13.61 -47.98 -5.39
CA ALA A 44 14.87 -48.66 -5.22
C ALA A 44 15.82 -48.42 -6.40
N ALA A 45 15.32 -48.47 -7.64
CA ALA A 45 16.11 -48.16 -8.83
C ALA A 45 16.57 -46.69 -8.87
N ARG A 46 15.68 -45.74 -8.54
CA ARG A 46 16.05 -44.30 -8.44
C ARG A 46 17.10 -44.04 -7.38
N ASN A 47 17.05 -44.73 -6.25
CA ASN A 47 18.04 -44.57 -5.19
C ASN A 47 19.43 -45.09 -5.58
N ARG A 48 19.55 -46.08 -6.47
CA ARG A 48 20.86 -46.56 -6.97
C ARG A 48 21.63 -45.48 -7.73
N TYR A 49 20.92 -44.63 -8.47
CA TYR A 49 21.52 -43.58 -9.27
C TYR A 49 21.85 -42.30 -8.49
N LYS A 50 21.37 -42.16 -7.25
CA LYS A 50 21.66 -40.98 -6.41
C LYS A 50 23.12 -40.87 -5.99
N ASN A 51 23.82 -41.99 -5.87
CA ASN A 51 25.21 -42.05 -5.44
C ASN A 51 26.21 -42.01 -6.61
N ASP A 52 25.76 -41.71 -7.84
CA ASP A 52 26.61 -41.67 -9.04
C ASP A 52 27.53 -42.91 -9.19
N PHE A 53 27.00 -44.09 -8.82
CA PHE A 53 27.71 -45.39 -8.85
C PHE A 53 29.01 -45.45 -8.03
N ARG A 54 29.20 -44.56 -7.05
CA ARG A 54 30.36 -44.60 -6.15
C ARG A 54 30.54 -45.95 -5.44
N ASP A 55 29.43 -46.57 -5.07
CA ASP A 55 29.42 -47.84 -4.36
C ASP A 55 29.65 -49.05 -5.30
N ASP A 56 29.42 -48.88 -6.61
CA ASP A 56 29.58 -49.91 -7.65
C ASP A 56 30.88 -49.76 -8.46
N GLY A 57 31.86 -48.99 -7.93
CA GLY A 57 33.18 -48.85 -8.52
C GLY A 57 33.29 -47.85 -9.67
N GLY A 58 32.33 -46.94 -9.84
CA GLY A 58 32.39 -45.86 -10.84
C GLY A 58 31.63 -46.17 -12.13
N LEU A 59 31.50 -45.13 -12.96
CA LEU A 59 30.68 -45.14 -14.17
C LEU A 59 31.23 -46.12 -15.23
N GLU A 60 32.55 -46.25 -15.27
CA GLU A 60 33.31 -47.09 -16.21
C GLU A 60 33.09 -48.59 -16.03
N ASN A 61 32.59 -49.01 -14.86
CA ASN A 61 32.35 -50.42 -14.53
C ASN A 61 30.87 -50.83 -14.72
N GLN A 62 30.05 -49.97 -15.32
CA GLN A 62 28.62 -50.20 -15.58
C GLN A 62 28.38 -50.66 -17.02
N SER A 63 27.29 -51.41 -17.25
CA SER A 63 26.89 -51.74 -18.61
C SER A 63 26.29 -50.53 -19.34
N VAL A 64 26.32 -50.57 -20.68
CA VAL A 64 25.71 -49.52 -21.52
C VAL A 64 24.23 -49.31 -21.18
N GLN A 65 23.50 -50.37 -20.84
CA GLN A 65 22.08 -50.29 -20.49
C GLN A 65 21.86 -49.62 -19.12
N GLU A 66 22.74 -49.84 -18.13
CA GLU A 66 22.70 -49.10 -16.87
C GLU A 66 23.00 -47.61 -17.07
N LEU A 67 23.97 -47.28 -17.92
CA LEU A 67 24.34 -45.90 -18.25
C LEU A 67 23.22 -45.16 -18.97
N GLU A 68 22.52 -45.82 -19.90
CA GLU A 68 21.35 -45.26 -20.58
C GLU A 68 20.22 -44.95 -19.59
N ASN A 69 19.90 -45.88 -18.71
CA ASN A 69 18.89 -45.67 -17.66
C ASN A 69 19.29 -44.55 -16.69
N TYR A 70 20.58 -44.44 -16.35
CA TYR A 70 21.10 -43.34 -15.52
C TYR A 70 20.97 -41.99 -16.21
N ALA A 71 21.31 -41.89 -17.49
CA ALA A 71 21.16 -40.66 -18.27
C ALA A 71 19.69 -40.24 -18.35
N ALA A 72 18.79 -41.19 -18.62
CA ALA A 72 17.35 -40.95 -18.63
C ALA A 72 16.84 -40.47 -17.25
N HIS A 73 17.28 -41.12 -16.17
CA HIS A 73 16.93 -40.73 -14.80
C HIS A 73 17.42 -39.30 -14.46
N LYS A 74 18.68 -38.97 -14.79
CA LYS A 74 19.25 -37.65 -14.49
C LYS A 74 18.60 -36.55 -15.32
N ALA A 75 18.20 -36.86 -16.55
CA ALA A 75 17.41 -35.97 -17.40
C ALA A 75 15.99 -35.75 -16.84
N GLU A 76 15.32 -36.80 -16.34
CA GLU A 76 14.01 -36.71 -15.67
C GLU A 76 14.11 -35.79 -14.44
N GLU A 77 15.14 -35.97 -13.61
CA GLU A 77 15.35 -35.17 -12.39
C GLU A 77 15.64 -33.69 -12.71
N THR A 78 16.44 -33.43 -13.76
CA THR A 78 16.73 -32.07 -14.22
C THR A 78 15.47 -31.42 -14.78
N THR A 79 14.68 -32.15 -15.56
CA THR A 79 13.41 -31.66 -16.12
C THR A 79 12.41 -31.32 -15.03
N GLN A 80 12.34 -32.13 -13.97
CA GLN A 80 11.50 -31.85 -12.80
C GLN A 80 11.92 -30.54 -12.12
N LYS A 81 13.22 -30.34 -11.87
CA LYS A 81 13.75 -29.10 -11.29
C LYS A 81 13.43 -27.87 -12.16
N VAL A 82 13.61 -27.99 -13.48
CA VAL A 82 13.26 -26.92 -14.44
C VAL A 82 11.76 -26.62 -14.41
N ASN A 83 10.92 -27.64 -14.31
CA ASN A 83 9.46 -27.46 -14.20
C ASN A 83 9.07 -26.72 -12.91
N ASP A 84 9.72 -27.01 -11.79
CA ASP A 84 9.47 -26.30 -10.53
C ASP A 84 9.93 -24.84 -10.58
N CYS A 85 11.08 -24.56 -11.23
CA CYS A 85 11.50 -23.18 -11.52
C CYS A 85 10.49 -22.43 -12.41
N LEU A 86 9.91 -23.12 -13.41
CA LEU A 86 8.90 -22.52 -14.28
C LEU A 86 7.67 -22.08 -13.48
N LYS A 87 7.14 -22.94 -12.60
CA LYS A 87 6.00 -22.60 -11.73
C LYS A 87 6.27 -21.35 -10.89
N ILE A 88 7.46 -21.26 -10.29
CA ILE A 88 7.86 -20.08 -9.50
C ILE A 88 7.91 -18.83 -10.38
N ALA A 89 8.47 -18.92 -11.59
CA ALA A 89 8.52 -17.81 -12.53
C ALA A 89 7.11 -17.35 -12.98
N GLU A 90 6.16 -18.27 -13.12
CA GLU A 90 4.78 -17.95 -13.44
C GLU A 90 4.09 -17.16 -12.32
N VAL A 91 4.27 -17.59 -11.07
CA VAL A 91 3.77 -16.86 -9.89
C VAL A 91 4.38 -15.46 -9.80
N ILE A 92 5.71 -15.34 -9.97
CA ILE A 92 6.39 -14.03 -9.97
C ILE A 92 5.81 -13.11 -11.05
N ARG A 93 5.53 -13.64 -12.24
CA ARG A 93 4.97 -12.86 -13.35
C ARG A 93 3.55 -12.38 -13.03
N GLU A 94 2.73 -13.21 -12.41
CA GLU A 94 1.38 -12.84 -11.97
C GLU A 94 1.43 -11.74 -10.89
N ASP A 95 2.24 -11.92 -9.85
CA ASP A 95 2.40 -10.94 -8.76
C ASP A 95 2.97 -9.61 -9.26
N ALA A 96 3.93 -9.64 -10.18
CA ALA A 96 4.48 -8.45 -10.81
C ALA A 96 3.41 -7.71 -11.63
N SER A 97 2.54 -8.44 -12.33
CA SER A 97 1.44 -7.84 -13.11
C SER A 97 0.43 -7.16 -12.19
N ASN A 98 0.05 -7.81 -11.09
CA ASN A 98 -0.84 -7.23 -10.08
C ASN A 98 -0.22 -5.98 -9.45
N THR A 99 1.08 -6.02 -9.13
CA THR A 99 1.83 -4.88 -8.61
C THR A 99 1.85 -3.72 -9.59
N LEU A 100 2.05 -3.96 -10.89
CA LEU A 100 2.03 -2.92 -11.92
C LEU A 100 0.66 -2.24 -12.02
N VAL A 101 -0.43 -3.00 -11.94
CA VAL A 101 -1.80 -2.45 -11.93
C VAL A 101 -2.01 -1.57 -10.71
N MET A 102 -1.60 -2.02 -9.53
CA MET A 102 -1.69 -1.24 -8.29
C MET A 102 -0.90 0.07 -8.36
N LEU A 103 0.35 0.01 -8.83
CA LEU A 103 1.20 1.20 -8.98
C LEU A 103 0.59 2.20 -9.95
N HIS A 104 0.03 1.73 -11.06
CA HIS A 104 -0.65 2.60 -12.03
C HIS A 104 -1.85 3.32 -11.39
N GLN A 105 -2.72 2.58 -10.70
CA GLN A 105 -3.87 3.15 -10.01
C GLN A 105 -3.47 4.14 -8.90
N GLN A 106 -2.39 3.88 -8.18
CA GLN A 106 -1.83 4.81 -7.19
C GLN A 106 -1.28 6.08 -7.85
N GLY A 107 -0.58 5.95 -8.99
CA GLY A 107 -0.09 7.09 -9.76
C GLY A 107 -1.22 8.04 -10.21
N GLU A 108 -2.36 7.48 -10.64
CA GLU A 108 -3.52 8.31 -10.96
C GLU A 108 -4.12 9.01 -9.74
N GLN A 109 -4.18 8.33 -8.58
CA GLN A 109 -4.66 8.94 -7.34
C GLN A 109 -3.78 10.12 -6.90
N ILE A 110 -2.47 9.99 -7.04
CA ILE A 110 -1.51 11.06 -6.76
C ILE A 110 -1.78 12.25 -7.69
N THR A 111 -2.00 12.00 -8.98
CA THR A 111 -2.28 13.04 -9.97
C THR A 111 -3.55 13.82 -9.60
N ARG A 112 -4.65 13.13 -9.30
CA ARG A 112 -5.91 13.77 -8.87
C ARG A 112 -5.76 14.57 -7.58
N THR A 113 -4.97 14.05 -6.64
CA THR A 113 -4.69 14.74 -5.37
C THR A 113 -3.88 16.01 -5.61
N HIS A 114 -2.88 15.95 -6.49
CA HIS A 114 -2.06 17.11 -6.85
C HIS A 114 -2.90 18.20 -7.53
N GLU A 115 -3.76 17.84 -8.50
CA GLU A 115 -4.67 18.79 -9.14
C GLU A 115 -5.59 19.49 -8.13
N THR A 116 -6.13 18.73 -7.18
CA THR A 116 -6.98 19.27 -6.11
C THR A 116 -6.20 20.22 -5.21
N ALA A 117 -4.97 19.86 -4.82
CA ALA A 117 -4.12 20.72 -4.00
C ALA A 117 -3.77 22.04 -4.69
N VAL A 118 -3.46 22.00 -5.99
CA VAL A 118 -3.21 23.20 -6.81
C VAL A 118 -4.46 24.08 -6.88
N SER A 119 -5.65 23.49 -7.08
CA SER A 119 -6.91 24.24 -7.09
C SER A 119 -7.16 24.93 -5.74
N ILE A 120 -6.92 24.23 -4.62
CA ILE A 120 -7.08 24.80 -3.28
C ILE A 120 -6.11 25.97 -3.06
N ASP A 121 -4.85 25.83 -3.44
CA ASP A 121 -3.84 26.88 -3.30
C ASP A 121 -4.22 28.14 -4.11
N GLN A 122 -4.68 27.94 -5.34
CA GLN A 122 -5.15 29.03 -6.19
C GLN A 122 -6.38 29.75 -5.59
N ASP A 123 -7.35 28.99 -5.07
CA ASP A 123 -8.54 29.57 -4.43
C ASP A 123 -8.18 30.35 -3.16
N LEU A 124 -7.29 29.81 -2.32
CA LEU A 124 -6.79 30.49 -1.12
C LEU A 124 -6.09 31.80 -1.49
N SER A 125 -5.19 31.77 -2.48
CA SER A 125 -4.50 32.98 -2.94
C SER A 125 -5.47 34.03 -3.48
N ARG A 126 -6.53 33.61 -4.19
CA ARG A 126 -7.57 34.53 -4.67
C ARG A 126 -8.34 35.15 -3.52
N VAL A 127 -8.81 34.35 -2.56
CA VAL A 127 -9.56 34.82 -1.38
C VAL A 127 -8.74 35.78 -0.54
N GLU A 128 -7.44 35.50 -0.35
CA GLU A 128 -6.54 36.37 0.38
C GLU A 128 -6.39 37.74 -0.30
N LYS A 129 -6.17 37.75 -1.62
CA LYS A 129 -6.05 39.00 -2.39
C LYS A 129 -7.32 39.82 -2.34
N THR A 130 -8.49 39.20 -2.56
CA THR A 130 -9.77 39.92 -2.49
C THR A 130 -9.99 40.53 -1.12
N LYS A 131 -9.65 39.82 -0.04
CA LYS A 131 -9.77 40.34 1.31
C LYS A 131 -8.81 41.50 1.56
N GLN A 132 -7.56 41.40 1.07
CA GLN A 132 -6.60 42.50 1.18
C GLN A 132 -7.09 43.74 0.43
N ASP A 133 -7.60 43.57 -0.80
CA ASP A 133 -8.16 44.67 -1.61
C ASP A 133 -9.33 45.36 -0.89
N ASP A 134 -10.27 44.59 -0.32
CA ASP A 134 -11.38 45.14 0.46
C ASP A 134 -10.86 45.96 1.67
N THR A 135 -9.90 45.42 2.42
CA THR A 135 -9.34 46.15 3.58
C THR A 135 -8.57 47.41 3.19
N LEU A 136 -7.88 47.40 2.04
CA LEU A 136 -7.18 48.57 1.52
C LEU A 136 -8.17 49.63 1.04
N SER A 137 -9.29 49.23 0.46
CA SER A 137 -10.39 50.12 0.10
C SER A 137 -10.98 50.80 1.33
N ASP A 138 -11.34 50.03 2.36
CA ASP A 138 -11.87 50.57 3.62
C ASP A 138 -10.90 51.55 4.28
N LEU A 139 -9.60 51.22 4.29
CA LEU A 139 -8.56 52.10 4.83
C LEU A 139 -8.44 53.40 4.01
N SER A 140 -8.48 53.32 2.69
CA SER A 140 -8.43 54.47 1.80
C SER A 140 -9.61 55.42 2.06
N ASP A 141 -10.82 54.88 2.25
CA ASP A 141 -12.01 55.68 2.53
C ASP A 141 -11.89 56.43 3.87
N VAL A 142 -11.42 55.76 4.92
CA VAL A 142 -11.18 56.39 6.23
C VAL A 142 -10.13 57.49 6.13
N LEU A 143 -9.02 57.25 5.44
CA LEU A 143 -7.98 58.26 5.24
C LEU A 143 -8.47 59.44 4.38
N GLY A 144 -9.32 59.19 3.39
CA GLY A 144 -9.98 60.22 2.58
C GLY A 144 -10.87 61.13 3.41
N GLN A 145 -11.69 60.54 4.30
CA GLN A 145 -12.53 61.30 5.24
C GLN A 145 -11.70 62.14 6.20
N LEU A 146 -10.66 61.55 6.81
CA LEU A 146 -9.77 62.26 7.73
C LEU A 146 -9.07 63.44 7.03
N LYS A 147 -8.60 63.24 5.80
CA LYS A 147 -8.02 64.30 4.98
C LYS A 147 -9.03 65.40 4.68
N GLY A 148 -10.27 65.05 4.31
CA GLY A 148 -11.35 66.02 4.09
C GLY A 148 -11.56 66.90 5.31
N MET A 149 -11.74 66.28 6.49
CA MET A 149 -11.91 67.01 7.75
C MET A 149 -10.71 67.90 8.09
N ALA A 150 -9.49 67.44 7.84
CA ALA A 150 -8.28 68.23 8.09
C ALA A 150 -8.16 69.44 7.14
N VAL A 151 -8.54 69.27 5.87
CA VAL A 151 -8.56 70.36 4.88
C VAL A 151 -9.63 71.39 5.23
N ASP A 152 -10.85 70.94 5.54
CA ASP A 152 -11.95 71.82 5.92
C ASP A 152 -11.57 72.65 7.15
N MET A 153 -11.05 72.02 8.19
CA MET A 153 -10.58 72.68 9.42
C MET A 153 -9.46 73.70 9.14
N GLY A 154 -8.50 73.35 8.27
CA GLY A 154 -7.43 74.28 7.87
C GLY A 154 -7.99 75.55 7.21
N THR A 155 -8.93 75.39 6.27
CA THR A 155 -9.55 76.55 5.60
C THR A 155 -10.41 77.39 6.54
N GLU A 156 -11.06 76.78 7.54
CA GLU A 156 -11.78 77.52 8.58
C GLU A 156 -10.83 78.32 9.45
N MET A 157 -9.69 77.74 9.85
CA MET A 157 -8.66 78.45 10.62
C MET A 157 -8.09 79.65 9.84
N ASP A 158 -7.77 79.47 8.56
CA ASP A 158 -7.27 80.56 7.71
C ASP A 158 -8.29 81.71 7.59
N ARG A 159 -9.59 81.39 7.52
CA ARG A 159 -10.66 82.41 7.52
C ARG A 159 -10.77 83.12 8.85
N LEU A 160 -10.54 82.45 9.98
CA LEU A 160 -10.54 83.07 11.30
C LEU A 160 -9.35 84.03 11.46
N ASP A 161 -8.17 83.64 10.99
CA ASP A 161 -6.97 84.51 11.00
C ASP A 161 -7.16 85.78 10.15
N ILE A 162 -7.81 85.67 8.98
CA ILE A 162 -8.11 86.85 8.13
C ILE A 162 -9.12 87.79 8.80
N ASN A 163 -10.14 87.27 9.49
CA ASN A 163 -11.16 88.10 10.17
C ASN A 163 -10.63 88.77 11.45
N LEU A 164 -9.56 88.25 12.06
CA LEU A 164 -8.96 88.87 13.25
C LEU A 164 -8.07 90.08 12.91
N PHE A 165 -7.69 90.23 11.63
CA PHE A 165 -6.81 91.30 11.15
C PHE A 165 -7.52 92.51 10.51
N PHE A 166 -8.86 92.50 10.45
CA PHE A 166 -9.71 93.62 10.01
C PHE A 166 -10.64 94.08 11.13
#